data_AF-A0A495VQ75-F1
#
_entry.id   AF-A0A495VQ75-F1
#
_cell.length_a   1.000
_cell.length_b   1.000
_cell.length_c   1.000
_cell.angle_alpha   90.00
_cell.angle_beta   90.00
_cell.angle_gamma   90.00
#
_symmetry.space_group_name_H-M   'P 1'
#
loop_
_entity.id
_entity.type
_entity.pdbx_description
1 polymer ?
#
loop_
_entity_poly.entity_id
_entity_poly.type
_entity_poly.pdbx_seq_one_letter_code
_entity_poly.pdbx_strand_id
1 'polypeptide(L)'
;MRFDKPRYFRQSMSWVHTWTGLVMGWLLFAVYVTGALSYFRNEITLWMQPELHAAAAADDWLPKAVGVLAEKGAQAQQWTIAPPGPRSPVVGLSYREATAGGRGGEGGRAGEAARGGEGGRGGERARGGDGEGLGEVAGERPAAASAGARGEARPAQAQGGGQERNQGVKRLVMDPASGSVLEPRSTAGGNFLYRFHFELHGIDRVWGRWIVGAATMLMFIAIITGVIVHRNIFKDFFTFRPARGKRSWLDGHNASGVLSLPFHILITFSGLLLLAMQLMPWAADAAYNGDRRAFNQEVRGAAMGGQGQPAQARSGGSGRSTLTDLRPLYQQALQQWPELGVGSITVSNPGSARATVEIRQAFGDKLTARGGAERMLFNGVTGEALELPAARPPSTTRSIWNVFIVVHEGRFATPAVRWLLFLSGVIGALMIASGLVLWLVSRQKERAALGRLPRGHRFVEVMNVAAVAGLMIAIAGYFWANRFIPADAVDRNNQEIFAFFAIWGLTLVHAALRPHKRAWIEQLAAGAALYLLLPVLNGLSGGAHLARSLFSGHWQVASFDLVALATAAALLFTANRVHHHVPRPDRKGAKANTDEPAELAAEST
;
A
#
# COMPACT_ATOMS: atom_id res chain seq x y z
N MET A 1 -11.84 20.48 48.32
CA MET A 1 -11.11 20.39 47.03
C MET A 1 -12.10 20.05 45.92
N ARG A 2 -12.56 21.04 45.14
CA ARG A 2 -13.26 20.78 43.87
C ARG A 2 -12.19 20.41 42.84
N PHE A 3 -12.06 19.13 42.52
CA PHE A 3 -11.32 18.75 41.31
C PHE A 3 -12.09 19.29 40.11
N ASP A 4 -11.54 20.28 39.42
CA ASP A 4 -11.98 20.68 38.08
C ASP A 4 -11.68 19.54 37.08
N LYS A 5 -12.37 18.41 37.23
CA LYS A 5 -12.26 17.18 36.41
C LYS A 5 -12.21 17.46 34.89
N PRO A 6 -13.00 18.37 34.29
CA PRO A 6 -12.94 18.59 32.85
C PRO A 6 -11.63 19.24 32.35
N ARG A 7 -10.91 19.98 33.20
CA ARG A 7 -9.65 20.64 32.81
C ARG A 7 -8.49 19.65 32.80
N TYR A 8 -8.45 18.74 33.77
CA TYR A 8 -7.46 17.65 33.83
C TYR A 8 -7.64 16.65 32.69
N PHE A 9 -8.87 16.24 32.40
CA PHE A 9 -9.13 15.27 31.32
C PHE A 9 -8.62 15.76 29.96
N ARG A 10 -8.90 17.02 29.60
CA ARG A 10 -8.44 17.60 28.32
C ARG A 10 -6.92 17.74 28.26
N GLN A 11 -6.28 18.08 29.38
CA GLN A 11 -4.82 18.16 29.45
C GLN A 11 -4.19 16.78 29.24
N SER A 12 -4.77 15.73 29.84
CA SER A 12 -4.37 14.34 29.59
C SER A 12 -4.57 13.93 28.14
N MET A 13 -5.72 14.24 27.52
CA MET A 13 -5.97 13.94 26.10
C MET A 13 -5.01 14.69 25.17
N SER A 14 -4.67 15.94 25.49
CA SER A 14 -3.67 16.71 24.73
C SER A 14 -2.28 16.11 24.85
N TRP A 15 -1.91 15.60 26.03
CA TRP A 15 -0.67 14.87 26.24
C TRP A 15 -0.63 13.59 25.40
N VAL A 16 -1.68 12.77 25.47
CA VAL A 16 -1.79 11.53 24.68
C VAL A 16 -1.67 11.84 23.19
N HIS A 17 -2.49 12.75 22.66
CA HIS A 17 -2.46 13.14 21.25
C HIS A 17 -1.07 13.60 20.79
N THR A 18 -0.37 14.39 21.62
CA THR A 18 0.96 14.91 21.28
C THR A 18 1.99 13.79 21.20
N TRP A 19 1.99 12.86 22.14
CA TRP A 19 3.00 11.81 22.20
C TRP A 19 2.71 10.65 21.26
N THR A 20 1.45 10.21 21.11
CA THR A 20 1.09 9.21 20.11
C THR A 20 1.36 9.74 18.70
N GLY A 21 1.03 11.03 18.46
CA GLY A 21 1.31 11.71 17.20
C GLY A 21 2.80 11.87 16.91
N LEU A 22 3.64 12.20 17.91
CA LEU A 22 5.08 12.34 17.69
C LEU A 22 5.77 11.00 17.44
N VAL A 23 5.52 10.00 18.30
CA VAL A 23 6.24 8.71 18.26
C VAL A 23 6.00 8.00 16.94
N MET A 24 4.76 8.04 16.43
CA MET A 24 4.40 7.38 15.17
C MET A 24 4.39 8.32 13.97
N GLY A 25 4.56 9.63 14.16
CA GLY A 25 4.34 10.62 13.12
C GLY A 25 5.23 10.44 11.88
N TRP A 26 6.49 10.05 12.03
CA TRP A 26 7.37 9.82 10.88
C TRP A 26 6.97 8.59 10.08
N LEU A 27 6.59 7.50 10.76
CA LEU A 27 6.09 6.29 10.13
C LEU A 27 4.74 6.56 9.46
N LEU A 28 3.80 7.19 10.15
CA LEU A 28 2.48 7.53 9.63
C LEU A 28 2.59 8.48 8.43
N PHE A 29 3.54 9.42 8.44
CA PHE A 29 3.81 10.27 7.27
C PHE A 29 4.20 9.43 6.06
N ALA A 30 5.15 8.50 6.22
CA ALA A 30 5.58 7.62 5.14
C ALA A 30 4.46 6.70 4.63
N VAL A 31 3.66 6.15 5.56
CA VAL A 31 2.46 5.35 5.26
C VAL A 31 1.44 6.18 4.49
N TYR A 32 1.15 7.41 4.90
CA TYR A 32 0.20 8.28 4.19
C TYR A 32 0.66 8.65 2.79
N VAL A 33 1.93 9.05 2.62
CA VAL A 33 2.48 9.42 1.31
C VAL A 33 2.44 8.23 0.36
N THR A 34 2.96 7.07 0.77
CA THR A 34 2.97 5.86 -0.06
C THR A 34 1.58 5.27 -0.28
N GLY A 35 0.69 5.39 0.70
CA GLY A 35 -0.72 5.01 0.58
C GLY A 35 -1.47 5.86 -0.45
N ALA A 36 -1.28 7.18 -0.43
CA ALA A 36 -1.85 8.08 -1.42
C ALA A 36 -1.37 7.72 -2.84
N LEU A 37 -0.07 7.50 -3.02
CA LEU A 37 0.52 7.10 -4.31
C LEU A 37 0.00 5.73 -4.80
N SER A 38 -0.42 4.86 -3.89
CA SER A 38 -0.91 3.51 -4.23
C SER A 38 -2.21 3.52 -5.04
N TYR A 39 -3.02 4.57 -4.94
CA TYR A 39 -4.19 4.74 -5.81
C TYR A 39 -3.81 4.80 -7.29
N PHE A 40 -2.61 5.29 -7.61
CA PHE A 40 -2.05 5.42 -8.95
C PHE A 40 -0.97 4.37 -9.25
N ARG A 41 -1.00 3.22 -8.57
CA ARG A 41 -0.03 2.14 -8.76
C ARG A 41 0.17 1.76 -10.23
N ASN A 42 -0.89 1.68 -11.03
CA ASN A 42 -0.81 1.27 -12.43
C ASN A 42 -0.16 2.35 -13.28
N GLU A 43 -0.54 3.61 -13.08
CA GLU A 43 0.00 4.77 -13.78
C GLU A 43 1.49 4.96 -13.47
N ILE A 44 1.89 4.78 -12.19
CA ILE A 44 3.31 4.79 -11.78
C ILE A 44 4.08 3.66 -12.46
N THR A 45 3.52 2.44 -12.46
CA THR A 45 4.18 1.27 -13.08
C THR A 45 4.33 1.45 -14.58
N LEU A 46 3.29 1.96 -15.24
CA LEU A 46 3.31 2.27 -16.67
C LEU A 46 4.38 3.32 -16.96
N TRP A 47 4.41 4.43 -16.21
CA TRP A 47 5.44 5.46 -16.36
C TRP A 47 6.86 4.88 -16.18
N MET A 48 7.03 3.92 -15.27
CA MET A 48 8.31 3.22 -15.05
C MET A 48 8.67 2.20 -16.14
N GLN A 49 7.84 2.01 -17.16
CA GLN A 49 8.04 1.09 -18.29
C GLN A 49 7.89 1.86 -19.62
N PRO A 50 8.92 2.65 -20.01
CA PRO A 50 8.84 3.54 -21.17
C PRO A 50 8.58 2.79 -22.48
N GLU A 51 8.95 1.50 -22.55
CA GLU A 51 8.71 0.62 -23.69
C GLU A 51 7.21 0.49 -24.02
N LEU A 52 6.33 0.72 -23.04
CA LEU A 52 4.88 0.61 -23.21
C LEU A 52 4.22 1.94 -23.59
N HIS A 53 4.94 3.06 -23.54
CA HIS A 53 4.35 4.39 -23.78
C HIS A 53 3.91 4.61 -25.23
N ALA A 54 4.43 3.81 -26.17
CA ALA A 54 4.08 3.88 -27.58
C ALA A 54 2.85 3.05 -27.96
N ALA A 55 2.35 2.19 -27.06
CA ALA A 55 1.20 1.34 -27.34
C ALA A 55 -0.04 2.19 -27.65
N ALA A 56 -0.71 1.86 -28.74
CA ALA A 56 -1.89 2.58 -29.22
C ALA A 56 -3.15 1.72 -29.06
N ALA A 57 -4.27 2.38 -28.76
CA ALA A 57 -5.56 1.71 -28.76
C ALA A 57 -5.91 1.22 -30.17
N ALA A 58 -6.49 0.02 -30.26
CA ALA A 58 -7.01 -0.55 -31.49
C ALA A 58 -8.18 -1.46 -31.15
N ASP A 59 -9.23 -1.47 -31.99
CA ASP A 59 -10.46 -2.24 -31.74
C ASP A 59 -10.32 -3.73 -32.11
N ASP A 60 -9.39 -4.05 -33.01
CA ASP A 60 -9.14 -5.40 -33.55
C ASP A 60 -8.08 -6.18 -32.75
N TRP A 61 -7.85 -5.79 -31.49
CA TRP A 61 -6.81 -6.36 -30.64
C TRP A 61 -7.05 -7.83 -30.24
N LEU A 62 -8.32 -8.26 -30.13
CA LEU A 62 -8.67 -9.59 -29.59
C LEU A 62 -8.23 -10.75 -30.51
N PRO A 63 -8.48 -10.73 -31.83
CA PRO A 63 -7.93 -11.74 -32.73
C PRO A 63 -6.40 -11.83 -32.68
N LYS A 64 -5.70 -10.69 -32.60
CA LYS A 64 -4.24 -10.64 -32.47
C LYS A 64 -3.76 -11.32 -31.20
N ALA A 65 -4.43 -11.03 -30.07
CA ALA A 65 -4.15 -11.65 -28.78
C ALA A 65 -4.34 -13.19 -28.80
N VAL A 66 -5.42 -13.66 -29.43
CA VAL A 66 -5.67 -15.10 -29.60
C VAL A 66 -4.58 -15.72 -30.49
N GLY A 67 -4.16 -15.05 -31.57
CA GLY A 67 -3.08 -15.51 -32.44
C GLY A 67 -1.76 -15.69 -31.69
N VAL A 68 -1.35 -14.70 -30.89
CA VAL A 68 -0.12 -14.77 -30.08
C VAL A 68 -0.17 -15.93 -29.07
N LEU A 69 -1.32 -16.15 -28.42
CA LEU A 69 -1.48 -17.24 -27.46
C LEU A 69 -1.56 -18.61 -28.13
N ALA A 70 -2.15 -18.69 -29.32
CA ALA A 70 -2.15 -19.91 -30.12
C ALA A 70 -0.73 -20.28 -30.56
N GLU A 71 0.12 -19.31 -30.92
CA GLU A 71 1.52 -19.54 -31.28
C GLU A 71 2.36 -19.94 -30.05
N LYS A 72 2.33 -19.13 -28.98
CA LYS A 72 3.26 -19.27 -27.85
C LYS A 72 2.78 -20.21 -26.75
N GLY A 73 1.47 -20.46 -26.70
CA GLY A 73 0.79 -21.19 -25.63
C GLY A 73 -0.12 -22.31 -26.12
N ALA A 74 0.09 -22.86 -27.33
CA ALA A 74 -0.73 -23.93 -27.92
C ALA A 74 -0.99 -25.12 -26.98
N GLN A 75 -0.01 -25.48 -26.14
CA GLN A 75 -0.08 -26.61 -25.21
C GLN A 75 -0.43 -26.20 -23.77
N ALA A 76 -0.80 -24.94 -23.56
CA ALA A 76 -1.17 -24.45 -22.24
C ALA A 76 -2.53 -25.00 -21.81
N GLN A 77 -2.69 -25.28 -20.52
CA GLN A 77 -3.98 -25.67 -19.96
C GLN A 77 -4.94 -24.48 -19.80
N GLN A 78 -4.40 -23.28 -19.77
CA GLN A 78 -5.18 -22.07 -19.55
C GLN A 78 -4.52 -20.87 -20.21
N TRP A 79 -5.32 -20.06 -20.90
CA TRP A 79 -4.97 -18.70 -21.33
C TRP A 79 -5.76 -17.69 -20.53
N THR A 80 -5.15 -16.54 -20.25
CA THR A 80 -5.82 -15.37 -19.69
C THR A 80 -5.41 -14.14 -20.48
N ILE A 81 -6.41 -13.42 -20.98
CA ILE A 81 -6.30 -12.21 -21.79
C ILE A 81 -6.93 -11.07 -20.99
N ALA A 82 -6.16 -10.01 -20.73
CA ALA A 82 -6.63 -8.77 -20.13
C ALA A 82 -6.74 -7.72 -21.25
N PRO A 83 -7.95 -7.19 -21.54
CA PRO A 83 -8.15 -6.21 -22.59
C PRO A 83 -7.42 -4.90 -22.28
N PRO A 84 -7.12 -4.07 -23.31
CA PRO A 84 -6.66 -2.72 -23.08
C PRO A 84 -7.79 -1.92 -22.41
N GLY A 85 -7.44 -0.96 -21.56
CA GLY A 85 -8.44 -0.21 -20.81
C GLY A 85 -7.93 1.13 -20.30
N PRO A 86 -8.77 1.89 -19.56
CA PRO A 86 -8.47 3.27 -19.16
C PRO A 86 -7.21 3.46 -18.31
N ARG A 87 -6.63 2.38 -17.77
CA ARG A 87 -5.44 2.41 -16.91
C ARG A 87 -4.25 1.62 -17.46
N SER A 88 -4.42 0.94 -18.60
CA SER A 88 -3.39 0.15 -19.26
C SER A 88 -3.66 0.16 -20.76
N PRO A 89 -2.81 0.84 -21.57
CA PRO A 89 -3.00 0.91 -23.02
C PRO A 89 -2.62 -0.39 -23.75
N VAL A 90 -2.11 -1.39 -23.03
CA VAL A 90 -1.61 -2.66 -23.59
C VAL A 90 -2.54 -3.82 -23.29
N VAL A 91 -2.46 -4.86 -24.11
CA VAL A 91 -3.11 -6.16 -23.86
C VAL A 91 -2.20 -7.00 -22.97
N GLY A 92 -2.71 -7.43 -21.81
CA GLY A 92 -2.00 -8.37 -20.95
C GLY A 92 -2.32 -9.81 -21.35
N LEU A 93 -1.32 -10.62 -21.62
CA LEU A 93 -1.49 -12.03 -21.94
C LEU A 93 -0.79 -12.89 -20.90
N SER A 94 -1.38 -14.02 -20.55
CA SER A 94 -0.69 -15.04 -19.78
C SER A 94 -1.21 -16.41 -20.11
N TYR A 95 -0.35 -17.41 -19.97
CA TYR A 95 -0.72 -18.79 -20.17
C TYR A 95 -0.04 -19.68 -19.12
N ARG A 96 -0.73 -20.76 -18.75
CA ARG A 96 -0.25 -21.75 -17.79
C ARG A 96 0.01 -23.07 -18.49
N GLU A 97 1.25 -23.51 -18.48
CA GLU A 97 1.61 -24.85 -18.96
C GLU A 97 1.21 -25.92 -17.92
N ALA A 98 0.92 -27.12 -18.40
CA ALA A 98 0.71 -28.27 -17.52
C ALA A 98 2.00 -28.53 -16.74
N THR A 99 1.97 -28.41 -15.41
CA THR A 99 3.11 -28.84 -14.60
C THR A 99 3.27 -30.35 -14.75
N ALA A 100 4.44 -30.80 -15.23
CA ALA A 100 4.74 -32.21 -15.50
C ALA A 100 4.76 -33.14 -14.25
N GLY A 101 4.39 -32.65 -13.05
CA GLY A 101 4.47 -33.38 -11.79
C GLY A 101 3.13 -33.81 -11.16
N GLY A 102 2.00 -33.64 -11.84
CA GLY A 102 0.67 -33.89 -11.28
C GLY A 102 0.06 -35.26 -11.55
N ARG A 103 0.83 -36.26 -12.01
CA ARG A 103 0.36 -37.65 -12.12
C ARG A 103 0.90 -38.45 -10.93
N GLY A 104 0.01 -38.85 -10.02
CA GLY A 104 0.31 -39.83 -8.97
C GLY A 104 0.37 -39.28 -7.55
N GLY A 105 -0.77 -38.79 -7.04
CA GLY A 105 -1.01 -38.61 -5.60
C GLY A 105 -1.89 -39.73 -5.02
N GLU A 106 -1.84 -40.92 -5.61
CA GLU A 106 -2.42 -42.16 -5.10
C GLU A 106 -1.28 -43.18 -5.08
N GLY A 107 -0.63 -43.33 -3.93
CA GLY A 107 0.55 -44.19 -3.80
C GLY A 107 1.46 -43.76 -2.66
N GLY A 108 0.95 -43.77 -1.43
CA GLY A 108 1.73 -43.37 -0.26
C GLY A 108 1.05 -43.73 1.07
N ARG A 109 0.31 -44.83 1.11
CA ARG A 109 -0.19 -45.46 2.35
C ARG A 109 -0.34 -46.96 2.12
N ALA A 110 0.78 -47.66 2.08
CA ALA A 110 0.89 -49.07 2.45
C ALA A 110 2.35 -49.50 2.30
N GLY A 111 2.95 -50.01 3.39
CA GLY A 111 4.11 -50.88 3.28
C GLY A 111 5.44 -50.33 3.78
N GLU A 112 5.53 -49.89 5.04
CA GLU A 112 6.76 -50.13 5.82
C GLU A 112 6.44 -50.19 7.32
N ALA A 113 5.72 -51.25 7.70
CA ALA A 113 5.60 -51.69 9.09
C ALA A 113 5.83 -53.21 9.10
N ALA A 114 7.11 -53.60 9.11
CA ALA A 114 7.52 -54.98 9.38
C ALA A 114 9.01 -55.04 9.72
N ARG A 115 9.40 -54.63 10.93
CA ARG A 115 10.59 -55.15 11.61
C ARG A 115 10.38 -55.14 13.12
N GLY A 116 10.54 -56.32 13.73
CA GLY A 116 10.77 -56.50 15.17
C GLY A 116 9.54 -56.91 15.96
N GLY A 117 9.35 -58.22 16.11
CA GLY A 117 8.38 -58.79 17.05
C GLY A 117 8.95 -59.01 18.44
N GLU A 118 8.04 -59.53 19.27
CA GLU A 118 8.21 -60.27 20.54
C GLU A 118 8.27 -59.49 21.86
N GLY A 119 7.24 -59.72 22.68
CA GLY A 119 7.44 -60.18 24.06
C GLY A 119 6.59 -59.52 25.17
N GLY A 120 5.60 -60.27 25.68
CA GLY A 120 5.12 -60.22 27.09
C GLY A 120 3.98 -59.22 27.39
N ARG A 121 2.70 -59.63 27.48
CA ARG A 121 1.94 -60.28 28.58
C ARG A 121 1.69 -59.44 29.85
N GLY A 122 0.38 -59.34 30.20
CA GLY A 122 -0.19 -58.99 31.52
C GLY A 122 -0.48 -57.49 31.66
N GLY A 123 -1.64 -56.99 32.08
CA GLY A 123 -2.84 -57.55 32.69
C GLY A 123 -3.60 -56.40 33.36
N GLU A 124 -4.93 -56.46 33.27
CA GLU A 124 -5.93 -55.86 34.16
C GLU A 124 -6.03 -54.34 34.46
N ARG A 125 -7.20 -53.82 34.04
CA ARG A 125 -8.24 -53.14 34.85
C ARG A 125 -7.94 -51.81 35.57
N ALA A 126 -8.82 -50.86 35.21
CA ALA A 126 -9.70 -50.09 36.09
C ALA A 126 -9.32 -48.65 36.51
N ARG A 127 -10.27 -47.77 36.15
CA ARG A 127 -10.92 -46.71 36.94
C ARG A 127 -10.05 -45.73 37.74
N GLY A 128 -10.21 -44.45 37.34
CA GLY A 128 -10.83 -43.43 38.17
C GLY A 128 -9.92 -42.62 39.10
N GLY A 129 -10.29 -41.35 39.29
CA GLY A 129 -9.94 -40.57 40.47
C GLY A 129 -8.79 -39.59 40.29
N ASP A 130 -9.13 -38.34 39.99
CA ASP A 130 -8.95 -37.18 40.87
C ASP A 130 -7.65 -37.06 41.68
N GLY A 131 -7.05 -35.86 41.69
CA GLY A 131 -6.26 -35.41 42.84
C GLY A 131 -4.98 -34.66 42.54
N GLU A 132 -5.09 -33.34 42.71
CA GLU A 132 -4.12 -32.33 43.14
C GLU A 132 -2.78 -32.75 43.79
N GLY A 133 -1.78 -31.84 43.67
CA GLY A 133 -0.61 -31.75 44.57
C GLY A 133 0.71 -31.62 43.80
N LEU A 134 1.26 -30.42 43.59
CA LEU A 134 2.15 -29.63 44.48
C LEU A 134 3.52 -30.27 44.75
N GLY A 135 4.58 -29.45 44.63
CA GLY A 135 5.96 -29.74 45.05
C GLY A 135 6.95 -29.69 43.88
N GLU A 136 7.52 -28.56 43.44
CA GLU A 136 8.51 -27.68 44.10
C GLU A 136 9.97 -28.18 43.98
N VAL A 137 10.87 -27.20 43.81
CA VAL A 137 12.34 -27.23 44.05
C VAL A 137 13.18 -27.78 42.88
N ALA A 138 13.72 -26.91 42.02
CA ALA A 138 14.99 -26.15 42.13
C ALA A 138 16.23 -26.98 41.78
N GLY A 139 17.11 -26.39 40.97
CA GLY A 139 18.37 -26.99 40.57
C GLY A 139 19.10 -26.10 39.58
N GLU A 140 20.17 -25.48 40.07
CA GLU A 140 20.92 -24.41 39.44
C GLU A 140 21.68 -24.79 38.16
N ARG A 141 21.89 -23.74 37.35
CA ARG A 141 22.96 -23.46 36.38
C ARG A 141 24.33 -24.11 36.75
N PRO A 142 25.22 -24.42 35.77
CA PRO A 142 25.97 -23.36 35.08
C PRO A 142 26.34 -23.57 33.62
N ALA A 143 26.81 -22.46 33.06
CA ALA A 143 27.25 -22.25 31.70
C ALA A 143 28.53 -23.04 31.34
N ALA A 144 28.65 -23.41 30.06
CA ALA A 144 29.95 -23.55 29.41
C ALA A 144 29.82 -23.10 27.94
N ALA A 145 30.56 -22.06 27.61
CA ALA A 145 30.83 -21.62 26.26
C ALA A 145 31.78 -22.61 25.57
N SER A 146 31.55 -22.88 24.28
CA SER A 146 32.65 -23.20 23.36
C SER A 146 32.34 -22.60 22.00
N ALA A 147 33.27 -21.76 21.56
CA ALA A 147 33.31 -21.17 20.24
C ALA A 147 33.90 -22.17 19.25
N GLY A 148 33.36 -22.18 18.03
CA GLY A 148 33.90 -22.95 16.90
C GLY A 148 33.32 -22.41 15.60
N ALA A 149 34.02 -21.43 15.03
CA ALA A 149 33.67 -20.78 13.76
C ALA A 149 33.91 -21.72 12.57
N ARG A 150 32.99 -21.69 11.58
CA ARG A 150 33.22 -21.54 10.12
C ARG A 150 32.03 -22.09 9.33
N GLY A 151 31.60 -21.34 8.31
CA GLY A 151 30.88 -21.90 7.16
C GLY A 151 29.56 -21.23 6.82
N GLU A 152 29.63 -20.20 5.98
CA GLU A 152 28.60 -19.82 5.01
C GLU A 152 27.30 -19.17 5.52
N ALA A 153 27.36 -17.84 5.58
CA ALA A 153 26.20 -16.98 5.54
C ALA A 153 25.40 -17.22 4.25
N ARG A 154 24.25 -17.89 4.36
CA ARG A 154 23.22 -17.90 3.33
C ARG A 154 22.75 -16.46 3.08
N PRO A 155 22.78 -15.94 1.84
CA PRO A 155 22.20 -14.64 1.56
C PRO A 155 20.69 -14.72 1.77
N ALA A 156 20.18 -13.78 2.56
CA ALA A 156 18.76 -13.59 2.80
C ALA A 156 18.04 -13.45 1.45
N GLN A 157 17.25 -14.46 1.09
CA GLN A 157 16.36 -14.47 -0.05
C GLN A 157 15.29 -13.39 0.15
N ALA A 158 15.58 -12.18 -0.32
CA ALA A 158 14.58 -11.16 -0.61
C ALA A 158 13.87 -11.53 -1.94
N GLN A 159 13.21 -12.69 -1.96
CA GLN A 159 12.32 -13.03 -3.05
C GLN A 159 10.96 -12.38 -2.80
N GLY A 160 10.56 -11.54 -3.76
CA GLY A 160 9.22 -11.01 -3.85
C GLY A 160 8.20 -12.15 -3.88
N GLY A 161 7.67 -12.52 -2.71
CA GLY A 161 6.66 -13.56 -2.49
C GLY A 161 5.29 -13.32 -3.14
N GLY A 162 5.27 -12.99 -4.42
CA GLY A 162 4.22 -13.30 -5.39
C GLY A 162 4.75 -14.07 -6.61
N GLN A 163 6.06 -14.29 -6.74
CA GLN A 163 6.68 -14.95 -7.90
C GLN A 163 6.88 -16.47 -7.67
N GLU A 164 7.17 -16.91 -6.43
CA GLU A 164 7.38 -18.33 -6.12
C GLU A 164 6.10 -19.20 -6.15
N ARG A 165 4.90 -18.60 -6.02
CA ARG A 165 3.62 -19.35 -6.09
C ARG A 165 3.13 -19.61 -7.52
N ASN A 166 3.86 -19.16 -8.54
CA ASN A 166 3.40 -19.12 -9.92
C ASN A 166 4.31 -19.92 -10.87
N GLN A 167 4.92 -21.01 -10.38
CA GLN A 167 5.65 -21.96 -11.21
C GLN A 167 4.70 -22.46 -12.33
N GLY A 168 4.99 -22.08 -13.58
CA GLY A 168 4.23 -22.49 -14.77
C GLY A 168 3.38 -21.43 -15.46
N VAL A 169 3.24 -20.21 -14.93
CA VAL A 169 2.50 -19.12 -15.62
C VAL A 169 3.48 -18.17 -16.33
N LYS A 170 3.47 -18.16 -17.65
CA LYS A 170 4.21 -17.19 -18.48
C LYS A 170 3.33 -15.98 -18.77
N ARG A 171 3.88 -14.78 -18.66
CA ARG A 171 3.19 -13.51 -18.91
C ARG A 171 3.85 -12.81 -20.09
N LEU A 172 3.02 -12.24 -20.96
CA LEU A 172 3.42 -11.45 -22.11
C LEU A 172 2.62 -10.15 -22.12
N VAL A 173 3.17 -9.12 -22.73
CA VAL A 173 2.46 -7.86 -22.99
C VAL A 173 2.41 -7.69 -24.50
N MET A 174 1.27 -7.26 -25.03
CA MET A 174 1.09 -7.09 -26.47
C MET A 174 0.59 -5.68 -26.77
N ASP A 175 1.17 -5.06 -27.80
CA ASP A 175 0.64 -3.82 -28.38
C ASP A 175 -0.70 -4.12 -29.09
N PRO A 176 -1.82 -3.48 -28.69
CA PRO A 176 -3.13 -3.73 -29.29
C PRO A 176 -3.14 -3.45 -30.80
N ALA A 177 -2.41 -2.43 -31.26
CA ALA A 177 -2.45 -1.98 -32.65
C ALA A 177 -1.64 -2.89 -33.57
N SER A 178 -0.39 -3.19 -33.22
CA SER A 178 0.49 -4.02 -34.06
C SER A 178 0.33 -5.52 -33.82
N GLY A 179 -0.16 -5.95 -32.65
CA GLY A 179 -0.13 -7.35 -32.24
C GLY A 179 1.27 -7.85 -31.87
N SER A 180 2.28 -6.97 -31.84
CA SER A 180 3.64 -7.33 -31.45
C SER A 180 3.73 -7.57 -29.94
N VAL A 181 4.52 -8.58 -29.55
CA VAL A 181 4.82 -8.83 -28.15
C VAL A 181 5.89 -7.85 -27.69
N LEU A 182 5.57 -7.09 -26.65
CA LEU A 182 6.45 -6.13 -26.00
C LEU A 182 7.12 -6.79 -24.79
N GLU A 183 8.41 -6.54 -24.62
CA GLU A 183 9.21 -6.98 -23.48
C GLU A 183 9.55 -5.78 -22.58
N PRO A 184 8.62 -5.33 -21.71
CA PRO A 184 8.89 -4.21 -20.84
C PRO A 184 9.93 -4.56 -19.78
N ARG A 185 10.72 -3.58 -19.37
CA ARG A 185 11.69 -3.77 -18.28
C ARG A 185 10.99 -4.26 -17.01
N SER A 186 11.66 -5.14 -16.27
CA SER A 186 11.20 -5.52 -14.94
C SER A 186 11.30 -4.32 -13.99
N THR A 187 10.25 -4.05 -13.24
CA THR A 187 10.27 -2.99 -12.22
C THR A 187 9.40 -3.36 -11.03
N ALA A 188 9.81 -2.93 -9.84
CA ALA A 188 8.94 -2.99 -8.67
C ALA A 188 7.76 -2.01 -8.79
N GLY A 189 7.88 -1.00 -9.68
CA GLY A 189 6.80 -0.11 -10.10
C GLY A 189 6.10 0.60 -8.94
N GLY A 190 4.82 0.87 -9.11
CA GLY A 190 3.97 1.32 -8.00
C GLY A 190 3.69 0.24 -6.96
N ASN A 191 4.01 -1.03 -7.24
CA ASN A 191 3.79 -2.13 -6.30
C ASN A 191 4.75 -2.06 -5.09
N PHE A 192 5.96 -1.52 -5.27
CA PHE A 192 6.85 -1.24 -4.16
C PHE A 192 6.20 -0.29 -3.14
N LEU A 193 5.73 0.88 -3.59
CA LEU A 193 5.09 1.88 -2.73
C LEU A 193 3.82 1.32 -2.07
N TYR A 194 3.01 0.58 -2.83
CA TYR A 194 1.83 -0.12 -2.31
C TYR A 194 2.16 -1.12 -1.20
N ARG A 195 3.22 -1.92 -1.35
CA ARG A 195 3.62 -2.85 -0.30
C ARG A 195 4.27 -2.14 0.88
N PHE A 196 5.10 -1.14 0.61
CA PHE A 196 5.76 -0.36 1.65
C PHE A 196 4.75 0.28 2.63
N HIS A 197 3.58 0.71 2.12
CA HIS A 197 2.48 1.25 2.91
C HIS A 197 1.99 0.34 4.07
N PHE A 198 2.05 -1.00 3.94
CA PHE A 198 1.51 -1.91 4.97
C PHE A 198 2.43 -3.07 5.39
N GLU A 199 3.51 -3.33 4.66
CA GLU A 199 4.46 -4.42 4.96
C GLU A 199 5.84 -3.92 5.38
N LEU A 200 6.18 -2.63 5.19
CA LEU A 200 7.52 -2.06 5.43
C LEU A 200 8.64 -2.91 4.78
N HIS A 201 9.11 -2.51 3.62
CA HIS A 201 10.13 -3.27 2.89
C HIS A 201 11.44 -3.39 3.69
N GLY A 202 12.11 -4.55 3.61
CA GLY A 202 13.39 -4.82 4.29
C GLY A 202 13.29 -5.55 5.63
N ILE A 203 12.08 -5.75 6.15
CA ILE A 203 11.81 -6.61 7.32
C ILE A 203 10.85 -7.73 6.95
N ASP A 204 10.77 -8.76 7.80
CA ASP A 204 9.81 -9.83 7.60
C ASP A 204 8.37 -9.28 7.61
N ARG A 205 7.54 -9.80 6.69
CA ARG A 205 6.20 -9.28 6.40
C ARG A 205 5.27 -9.31 7.61
N VAL A 206 5.45 -10.30 8.49
CA VAL A 206 4.61 -10.44 9.68
C VAL A 206 4.91 -9.28 10.62
N TRP A 207 6.20 -9.00 10.85
CA TRP A 207 6.63 -7.90 11.71
C TRP A 207 6.27 -6.52 11.13
N GLY A 208 6.42 -6.32 9.82
CA GLY A 208 6.02 -5.08 9.19
C GLY A 208 4.53 -4.77 9.36
N ARG A 209 3.67 -5.78 9.19
CA ARG A 209 2.23 -5.65 9.44
C ARG A 209 1.90 -5.38 10.91
N TRP A 210 2.64 -5.96 11.86
CA TRP A 210 2.46 -5.64 13.29
C TRP A 210 2.82 -4.19 13.60
N ILE A 211 3.94 -3.68 13.06
CA ILE A 211 4.38 -2.30 13.27
C ILE A 211 3.35 -1.33 12.69
N VAL A 212 2.92 -1.53 11.44
CA VAL A 212 1.88 -0.70 10.82
C VAL A 212 0.54 -0.84 11.54
N GLY A 213 0.17 -2.04 12.00
CA GLY A 213 -1.04 -2.24 12.79
C GLY A 213 -1.03 -1.47 14.11
N ALA A 214 0.10 -1.49 14.83
CA ALA A 214 0.27 -0.70 16.05
C ALA A 214 0.23 0.81 15.77
N ALA A 215 0.91 1.27 14.71
CA ALA A 215 0.85 2.67 14.29
C ALA A 215 -0.58 3.11 13.91
N THR A 216 -1.34 2.25 13.22
CA THR A 216 -2.74 2.48 12.86
C THR A 216 -3.63 2.59 14.11
N MET A 217 -3.41 1.75 15.13
CA MET A 217 -4.14 1.84 16.40
C MET A 217 -3.84 3.15 17.14
N LEU A 218 -2.56 3.52 17.25
CA LEU A 218 -2.15 4.78 17.88
C LEU A 218 -2.68 6.00 17.12
N MET A 219 -2.75 5.92 15.79
CA MET A 219 -3.39 6.93 14.96
C MET A 219 -4.89 7.03 15.25
N PHE A 220 -5.60 5.90 15.38
CA PHE A 220 -7.01 5.90 15.73
C PHE A 220 -7.25 6.61 17.08
N ILE A 221 -6.42 6.33 18.08
CA ILE A 221 -6.41 7.04 19.36
C ILE A 221 -6.09 8.53 19.16
N ALA A 222 -5.11 8.88 18.32
CA ALA A 222 -4.75 10.26 18.03
C ALA A 222 -5.92 11.05 17.40
N ILE A 223 -6.70 10.42 16.52
CA ILE A 223 -7.90 11.02 15.91
C ILE A 223 -8.96 11.30 16.98
N ILE A 224 -9.31 10.30 17.80
CA ILE A 224 -10.31 10.45 18.87
C ILE A 224 -9.89 11.53 19.86
N THR A 225 -8.64 11.46 20.35
CA THR A 225 -8.10 12.45 21.29
C THR A 225 -8.00 13.84 20.67
N GLY A 226 -7.68 13.95 19.37
CA GLY A 226 -7.65 15.22 18.64
C GLY A 226 -9.02 15.90 18.59
N VAL A 227 -10.07 15.13 18.27
CA VAL A 227 -11.46 15.63 18.28
C VAL A 227 -11.87 16.10 19.68
N ILE A 228 -11.53 15.35 20.73
CA ILE A 228 -11.85 15.71 22.13
C ILE A 228 -11.12 16.99 22.57
N VAL A 229 -9.86 17.16 22.18
CA VAL A 229 -9.06 18.35 22.54
C VAL A 229 -9.65 19.61 21.92
N HIS A 230 -10.19 19.50 20.70
CA HIS A 230 -10.64 20.62 19.89
C HIS A 230 -12.11 21.05 20.17
N ARG A 231 -12.33 21.81 21.26
CA ARG A 231 -13.66 22.29 21.71
C ARG A 231 -14.46 23.10 20.66
N ASN A 232 -13.79 23.86 19.80
CA ASN A 232 -14.42 24.80 18.86
C ASN A 232 -14.16 24.41 17.39
N ILE A 233 -14.20 23.11 17.09
CA ILE A 233 -13.77 22.53 15.80
C ILE A 233 -14.37 23.24 14.59
N PHE A 234 -15.65 23.61 14.66
CA PHE A 234 -16.33 24.32 13.58
C PHE A 234 -16.07 25.83 13.54
N LYS A 235 -15.87 26.50 14.68
CA LYS A 235 -15.62 27.96 14.70
C LYS A 235 -14.20 28.31 14.25
N ASP A 236 -13.22 27.52 14.69
CA ASP A 236 -11.83 27.76 14.33
C ASP A 236 -11.53 27.32 12.88
N PHE A 237 -12.31 26.39 12.31
CA PHE A 237 -12.19 25.97 10.91
C PHE A 237 -12.37 27.14 9.92
N PHE A 238 -13.34 28.02 10.16
CA PHE A 238 -13.59 29.19 9.30
C PHE A 238 -12.70 30.41 9.63
N THR A 239 -11.83 30.31 10.63
CA THR A 239 -11.05 31.44 11.12
C THR A 239 -9.55 31.25 10.89
N PHE A 240 -9.08 31.45 9.65
CA PHE A 240 -7.63 31.45 9.38
C PHE A 240 -7.01 32.79 9.81
N ARG A 241 -6.05 32.74 10.74
CA ARG A 241 -5.34 33.94 11.21
C ARG A 241 -3.92 34.00 10.64
N PRO A 242 -3.70 34.69 9.51
CA PRO A 242 -2.37 34.77 8.90
C PRO A 242 -1.36 35.53 9.76
N ALA A 243 -0.07 35.24 9.55
CA ALA A 243 1.07 35.96 10.13
C ALA A 243 1.16 36.01 11.67
N ARG A 244 0.59 35.03 12.38
CA ARG A 244 0.61 34.90 13.85
C ARG A 244 1.44 33.71 14.36
N GLY A 245 2.49 33.34 13.62
CA GLY A 245 3.49 32.34 14.04
C GLY A 245 2.86 31.00 14.45
N LYS A 246 3.08 30.56 15.69
CA LYS A 246 2.52 29.33 16.27
C LYS A 246 0.99 29.20 16.07
N ARG A 247 0.24 30.31 16.16
CA ARG A 247 -1.22 30.27 16.01
C ARG A 247 -1.64 29.98 14.57
N SER A 248 -0.94 30.52 13.58
CA SER A 248 -1.21 30.22 12.16
C SER A 248 -0.91 28.75 11.82
N TRP A 249 0.13 28.16 12.42
CA TRP A 249 0.42 26.74 12.29
C TRP A 249 -0.65 25.86 12.92
N LEU A 250 -1.15 26.25 14.11
CA LEU A 250 -2.24 25.54 14.77
C LEU A 250 -3.53 25.62 13.95
N ASP A 251 -3.87 26.80 13.43
CA ASP A 251 -5.05 27.00 12.57
C ASP A 251 -4.95 26.14 11.29
N GLY A 252 -3.77 26.07 10.66
CA GLY A 252 -3.53 25.22 9.50
C GLY A 252 -3.62 23.71 9.79
N HIS A 253 -2.99 23.26 10.88
CA HIS A 253 -3.07 21.86 11.32
C HIS A 253 -4.54 21.46 11.59
N ASN A 254 -5.27 22.30 12.35
CA ASN A 254 -6.67 22.06 12.66
C ASN A 254 -7.54 22.07 11.40
N ALA A 255 -7.38 23.05 10.50
CA ALA A 255 -8.15 23.11 9.26
C ALA A 255 -7.94 21.85 8.39
N SER A 256 -6.68 21.41 8.25
CA SER A 256 -6.36 20.19 7.50
C SER A 256 -6.95 18.93 8.14
N GLY A 257 -6.90 18.83 9.47
CA GLY A 257 -7.45 17.69 10.21
C GLY A 257 -8.98 17.62 10.18
N VAL A 258 -9.68 18.75 10.26
CA VAL A 258 -11.15 18.80 10.23
C VAL A 258 -11.69 18.51 8.83
N LEU A 259 -11.12 19.14 7.79
CA LEU A 259 -11.55 18.95 6.39
C LEU A 259 -11.51 17.48 5.98
N SER A 260 -10.52 16.75 6.48
CA SER A 260 -10.24 15.37 6.11
C SER A 260 -10.67 14.37 7.19
N LEU A 261 -11.34 14.80 8.27
CA LEU A 261 -11.70 13.94 9.40
C LEU A 261 -12.51 12.69 8.99
N PRO A 262 -13.55 12.79 8.13
CA PRO A 262 -14.29 11.61 7.69
C PRO A 262 -13.40 10.60 6.98
N PHE A 263 -12.48 11.08 6.15
CA PHE A 263 -11.51 10.25 5.45
C PHE A 263 -10.52 9.60 6.43
N HIS A 264 -9.98 10.34 7.40
CA HIS A 264 -9.05 9.81 8.41
C HIS A 264 -9.67 8.70 9.25
N ILE A 265 -10.89 8.90 9.74
CA ILE A 265 -11.62 7.88 10.51
C ILE A 265 -11.82 6.63 9.64
N LEU A 266 -12.33 6.82 8.42
CA LEU A 266 -12.64 5.74 7.49
C LEU A 266 -11.39 4.92 7.14
N ILE A 267 -10.30 5.58 6.73
CA ILE A 267 -9.09 4.90 6.26
C ILE A 267 -8.34 4.22 7.41
N THR A 268 -8.31 4.83 8.60
CA THR A 268 -7.65 4.26 9.79
C THR A 268 -8.42 3.05 10.30
N PHE A 269 -9.75 3.17 10.43
CA PHE A 269 -10.60 2.07 10.89
C PHE A 269 -10.59 0.89 9.91
N SER A 270 -10.69 1.15 8.60
CA SER A 270 -10.59 0.11 7.58
C SER A 270 -9.21 -0.54 7.51
N GLY A 271 -8.13 0.20 7.79
CA GLY A 271 -6.78 -0.36 7.96
C GLY A 271 -6.68 -1.35 9.12
N LEU A 272 -7.29 -1.03 10.28
CA LEU A 272 -7.40 -1.97 11.40
C LEU A 272 -8.23 -3.20 11.04
N LEU A 273 -9.33 -3.04 10.30
CA LEU A 273 -10.16 -4.14 9.81
C LEU A 273 -9.40 -5.08 8.87
N LEU A 274 -8.54 -4.55 8.00
CA LEU A 274 -7.68 -5.34 7.11
C LEU A 274 -6.70 -6.22 7.88
N LEU A 275 -6.22 -5.73 9.03
CA LEU A 275 -5.31 -6.43 9.92
C LEU A 275 -6.02 -7.14 11.08
N ALA A 276 -7.35 -7.13 11.15
CA ALA A 276 -8.10 -7.59 12.32
C ALA A 276 -7.83 -9.07 12.65
N MET A 277 -7.73 -9.93 11.64
CA MET A 277 -7.39 -11.35 11.84
C MET A 277 -5.97 -11.56 12.37
N GLN A 278 -5.06 -10.62 12.10
CA GLN A 278 -3.69 -10.63 12.63
C GLN A 278 -3.64 -10.04 14.04
N LEU A 279 -4.38 -8.97 14.30
CA LEU A 279 -4.42 -8.26 15.58
C LEU A 279 -5.25 -8.97 16.66
N MET A 280 -6.26 -9.76 16.24
CA MET A 280 -7.15 -10.52 17.12
C MET A 280 -7.30 -11.97 16.64
N PRO A 281 -6.23 -12.79 16.64
CA PRO A 281 -6.28 -14.17 16.15
C PRO A 281 -7.23 -15.06 16.96
N TRP A 282 -7.45 -14.74 18.24
CA TRP A 282 -8.36 -15.45 19.13
C TRP A 282 -9.84 -15.26 18.81
N ALA A 283 -10.22 -14.23 18.04
CA ALA A 283 -11.62 -13.96 17.73
C ALA A 283 -12.24 -15.10 16.88
N ALA A 284 -11.47 -15.63 15.93
CA ALA A 284 -11.89 -16.79 15.13
C ALA A 284 -11.94 -18.06 15.99
N ASP A 285 -10.95 -18.27 16.88
CA ASP A 285 -10.93 -19.43 17.76
C ASP A 285 -12.12 -19.43 18.73
N ALA A 286 -12.51 -18.27 19.28
CA ALA A 286 -13.68 -18.13 20.15
C ALA A 286 -15.01 -18.31 19.38
N ALA A 287 -15.10 -17.81 18.14
CA ALA A 287 -16.32 -17.92 17.34
C ALA A 287 -16.56 -19.33 16.79
N TYR A 288 -15.51 -20.13 16.58
CA TYR A 288 -15.58 -21.48 16.01
C TYR A 288 -15.15 -22.58 16.99
N ASN A 289 -15.07 -22.29 18.30
CA ASN A 289 -14.65 -23.23 19.34
C ASN A 289 -13.33 -23.97 19.01
N GLY A 290 -12.36 -23.26 18.42
CA GLY A 290 -11.08 -23.81 17.98
C GLY A 290 -11.11 -24.58 16.64
N ASP A 291 -12.27 -24.73 15.99
CA ASP A 291 -12.37 -25.34 14.66
C ASP A 291 -11.94 -24.38 13.55
N ARG A 292 -10.62 -24.25 13.42
CA ARG A 292 -9.98 -23.47 12.36
C ARG A 292 -10.27 -24.03 10.97
N ARG A 293 -10.69 -25.30 10.81
CA ARG A 293 -11.02 -25.86 9.49
C ARG A 293 -12.38 -25.34 9.03
N ALA A 294 -13.38 -25.31 9.89
CA ALA A 294 -14.68 -24.72 9.60
C ALA A 294 -14.55 -23.23 9.21
N PHE A 295 -13.83 -22.45 10.00
CA PHE A 295 -13.52 -21.04 9.67
C PHE A 295 -12.85 -20.90 8.30
N ASN A 296 -11.80 -21.69 8.04
CA ASN A 296 -11.08 -21.63 6.76
C ASN A 296 -11.96 -22.09 5.58
N GLN A 297 -12.85 -23.06 5.76
CA GLN A 297 -13.79 -23.50 4.72
C GLN A 297 -14.85 -22.45 4.42
N GLU A 298 -15.37 -21.75 5.43
CA GLU A 298 -16.32 -20.65 5.23
C GLU A 298 -15.65 -19.46 4.52
N VAL A 299 -14.47 -19.05 4.98
CA VAL A 299 -13.68 -17.98 4.35
C VAL A 299 -13.25 -18.36 2.93
N ARG A 300 -12.80 -19.60 2.69
CA ARG A 300 -12.43 -20.07 1.35
C ARG A 300 -13.65 -20.29 0.45
N GLY A 301 -14.74 -20.84 0.95
CA GLY A 301 -15.98 -21.06 0.20
C GLY A 301 -16.63 -19.76 -0.24
N ALA A 302 -16.57 -18.72 0.60
CA ALA A 302 -17.00 -17.36 0.26
C ALA A 302 -16.05 -16.65 -0.72
N ALA A 303 -14.74 -16.92 -0.67
CA ALA A 303 -13.74 -16.35 -1.58
C ALA A 303 -13.65 -17.07 -2.94
N MET A 304 -13.97 -18.36 -2.99
CA MET A 304 -13.96 -19.25 -4.15
C MET A 304 -15.36 -19.43 -4.74
N GLY A 305 -16.26 -18.44 -4.55
CA GLY A 305 -17.63 -18.47 -5.07
C GLY A 305 -17.67 -18.84 -6.55
N GLY A 306 -17.87 -20.13 -6.83
CA GLY A 306 -18.06 -20.71 -8.15
C GLY A 306 -16.81 -21.06 -8.97
N GLN A 307 -15.64 -21.34 -8.42
CA GLN A 307 -14.53 -21.93 -9.21
C GLN A 307 -14.75 -23.40 -9.64
N GLY A 308 -15.92 -23.99 -9.38
CA GLY A 308 -16.27 -25.29 -9.93
C GLY A 308 -16.54 -25.17 -11.43
N GLN A 309 -15.75 -25.87 -12.26
CA GLN A 309 -16.13 -26.10 -13.66
C GLN A 309 -17.52 -26.79 -13.70
N PRO A 310 -18.45 -26.34 -14.57
CA PRO A 310 -19.75 -26.97 -14.72
C PRO A 310 -19.60 -28.47 -15.03
N ALA A 311 -20.58 -29.28 -14.62
CA ALA A 311 -20.59 -30.72 -14.95
C ALA A 311 -20.51 -30.96 -16.47
N GLN A 312 -21.10 -30.09 -17.30
CA GLN A 312 -21.04 -30.13 -18.76
C GLN A 312 -19.63 -29.87 -19.34
N ALA A 313 -18.76 -29.13 -18.63
CA ALA A 313 -17.36 -28.95 -19.05
C ALA A 313 -16.54 -30.25 -18.85
N ARG A 314 -17.02 -31.18 -18.00
CA ARG A 314 -16.37 -32.49 -17.78
C ARG A 314 -16.77 -33.54 -18.81
N SER A 315 -17.88 -33.35 -19.54
CA SER A 315 -18.47 -34.35 -20.44
C SER A 315 -18.03 -34.27 -21.90
N GLY A 316 -17.17 -33.31 -22.30
CA GLY A 316 -16.62 -33.28 -23.66
C GLY A 316 -15.70 -34.48 -23.94
N GLY A 317 -15.64 -34.98 -25.17
CA GLY A 317 -14.68 -36.03 -25.54
C GLY A 317 -13.22 -35.57 -25.39
N SER A 318 -12.26 -36.50 -25.33
CA SER A 318 -10.81 -36.18 -25.30
C SER A 318 -10.27 -35.67 -26.65
N GLY A 319 -11.14 -35.31 -27.59
CA GLY A 319 -10.79 -34.89 -28.94
C GLY A 319 -10.22 -33.48 -28.98
N ARG A 320 -9.32 -33.23 -29.94
CA ARG A 320 -8.89 -31.88 -30.30
C ARG A 320 -10.03 -31.17 -31.01
N SER A 321 -10.24 -29.90 -30.69
CA SER A 321 -11.25 -29.05 -31.34
C SER A 321 -10.72 -27.63 -31.48
N THR A 322 -11.21 -26.92 -32.49
CA THR A 322 -10.90 -25.51 -32.70
C THR A 322 -11.68 -24.64 -31.72
N LEU A 323 -11.03 -23.62 -31.18
CA LEU A 323 -11.68 -22.61 -30.35
C LEU A 323 -12.62 -21.76 -31.21
N THR A 324 -13.81 -21.47 -30.69
CA THR A 324 -14.75 -20.54 -31.33
C THR A 324 -14.17 -19.13 -31.41
N ASP A 325 -14.72 -18.31 -32.31
CA ASP A 325 -14.37 -16.89 -32.37
C ASP A 325 -14.80 -16.20 -31.07
N LEU A 326 -13.87 -15.52 -30.41
CA LEU A 326 -14.14 -14.85 -29.14
C LEU A 326 -14.80 -13.49 -29.33
N ARG A 327 -14.80 -12.92 -30.54
CA ARG A 327 -15.36 -11.57 -30.80
C ARG A 327 -16.86 -11.47 -30.46
N PRO A 328 -17.74 -12.39 -30.89
CA PRO A 328 -19.16 -12.31 -30.55
C PRO A 328 -19.39 -12.43 -29.03
N LEU A 329 -18.65 -13.30 -28.36
CA LEU A 329 -18.74 -13.49 -26.90
C LEU A 329 -18.30 -12.23 -26.15
N TYR A 330 -17.21 -11.61 -26.63
CA TYR A 330 -16.70 -10.36 -26.08
C TYR A 330 -17.69 -9.21 -26.28
N GLN A 331 -18.30 -9.08 -27.46
CA GLN A 331 -19.35 -8.10 -27.73
C GLN A 331 -20.59 -8.30 -26.87
N GLN A 332 -21.02 -9.55 -26.68
CA GLN A 332 -22.13 -9.88 -25.78
C GLN A 332 -21.84 -9.45 -24.33
N ALA A 333 -20.60 -9.68 -23.85
CA ALA A 333 -20.18 -9.22 -22.53
C ALA A 333 -20.14 -7.69 -22.41
N LEU A 334 -19.71 -6.98 -23.46
CA LEU A 334 -19.75 -5.50 -23.49
C LEU A 334 -21.20 -4.97 -23.48
N GLN A 335 -22.13 -5.64 -24.16
CA GLN A 335 -23.55 -5.27 -24.13
C GLN A 335 -24.17 -5.49 -22.74
N GLN A 336 -23.75 -6.53 -22.02
CA GLN A 336 -24.21 -6.79 -20.65
C GLN A 336 -23.59 -5.79 -19.65
N TRP A 337 -22.33 -5.38 -19.87
CA TRP A 337 -21.60 -4.47 -18.98
C TRP A 337 -21.13 -3.20 -19.71
N PRO A 338 -22.03 -2.34 -20.19
CA PRO A 338 -21.68 -1.19 -21.04
C PRO A 338 -20.75 -0.18 -20.35
N GLU A 339 -20.94 0.05 -19.05
CA GLU A 339 -20.19 1.06 -18.28
C GLU A 339 -18.84 0.55 -17.78
N LEU A 340 -18.77 -0.73 -17.39
CA LEU A 340 -17.61 -1.30 -16.73
C LEU A 340 -16.70 -2.07 -17.69
N GLY A 341 -17.27 -2.60 -18.77
CA GLY A 341 -16.56 -3.42 -19.74
C GLY A 341 -16.01 -4.72 -19.16
N VAL A 342 -15.13 -5.34 -19.94
CA VAL A 342 -14.51 -6.63 -19.64
C VAL A 342 -13.16 -6.43 -18.95
N GLY A 343 -12.88 -7.22 -17.91
CA GLY A 343 -11.62 -7.20 -17.17
C GLY A 343 -10.64 -8.28 -17.55
N SER A 344 -11.18 -9.46 -17.89
CA SER A 344 -10.36 -10.59 -18.29
C SER A 344 -11.19 -11.62 -19.02
N ILE A 345 -10.58 -12.26 -20.02
CA ILE A 345 -11.08 -13.44 -20.71
C ILE A 345 -10.15 -14.60 -20.33
N THR A 346 -10.70 -15.67 -19.77
CA THR A 346 -9.96 -16.88 -19.41
C THR A 346 -10.43 -18.03 -20.29
N VAL A 347 -9.52 -18.62 -21.05
CA VAL A 347 -9.80 -19.81 -21.85
C VAL A 347 -9.16 -21.00 -21.15
N SER A 348 -9.96 -21.98 -20.74
CA SER A 348 -9.45 -23.24 -20.17
C SER A 348 -9.44 -24.33 -21.23
N ASN A 349 -8.42 -25.17 -21.22
CA ASN A 349 -8.18 -26.25 -22.19
C ASN A 349 -8.30 -25.78 -23.66
N PRO A 350 -7.56 -24.74 -24.08
CA PRO A 350 -7.57 -24.29 -25.47
C PRO A 350 -7.20 -25.46 -26.41
N GLY A 351 -7.91 -25.60 -27.53
CA GLY A 351 -7.66 -26.67 -28.50
C GLY A 351 -8.31 -28.04 -28.17
N SER A 352 -9.14 -28.11 -27.13
CA SER A 352 -9.87 -29.32 -26.71
C SER A 352 -11.37 -29.20 -26.93
N ALA A 353 -12.06 -30.31 -27.12
CA ALA A 353 -13.52 -30.37 -27.09
C ALA A 353 -14.13 -29.99 -25.72
N ARG A 354 -13.31 -29.88 -24.66
CA ARG A 354 -13.68 -29.37 -23.33
C ARG A 354 -13.28 -27.91 -23.11
N ALA A 355 -12.97 -27.17 -24.17
CA ALA A 355 -12.62 -25.76 -24.04
C ALA A 355 -13.77 -24.98 -23.39
N THR A 356 -13.45 -24.08 -22.46
CA THR A 356 -14.44 -23.16 -21.87
C THR A 356 -13.88 -21.76 -21.86
N VAL A 357 -14.74 -20.78 -22.14
CA VAL A 357 -14.38 -19.36 -22.15
C VAL A 357 -15.12 -18.68 -21.00
N GLU A 358 -14.38 -18.15 -20.04
CA GLU A 358 -14.93 -17.35 -18.94
C GLU A 358 -14.58 -15.88 -19.17
N ILE A 359 -15.59 -15.03 -19.31
CA ILE A 359 -15.42 -13.58 -19.41
C ILE A 359 -15.83 -12.97 -18.08
N ARG A 360 -14.97 -12.13 -17.50
CA ARG A 360 -15.23 -11.42 -16.24
C ARG A 360 -15.30 -9.92 -16.47
N GLN A 361 -16.20 -9.26 -15.76
CA GLN A 361 -16.33 -7.80 -15.73
C GLN A 361 -15.05 -7.13 -15.18
N ALA A 362 -14.73 -5.92 -15.64
CA ALA A 362 -13.49 -5.21 -15.26
C ALA A 362 -13.39 -4.88 -13.77
N PHE A 363 -14.50 -4.45 -13.19
CA PHE A 363 -14.61 -4.09 -11.79
C PHE A 363 -15.97 -4.57 -11.28
N GLY A 364 -16.04 -4.97 -10.01
CA GLY A 364 -17.34 -5.09 -9.35
C GLY A 364 -17.80 -3.69 -8.92
N ASP A 365 -18.97 -3.27 -9.39
CA ASP A 365 -19.67 -2.04 -8.95
C ASP A 365 -20.19 -2.12 -7.51
N LYS A 366 -20.41 -3.34 -7.01
CA LYS A 366 -20.97 -3.60 -5.69
C LYS A 366 -19.89 -3.46 -4.61
N LEU A 367 -19.98 -2.39 -3.81
CA LEU A 367 -19.19 -2.22 -2.58
C LEU A 367 -19.34 -3.40 -1.60
N THR A 368 -20.44 -4.14 -1.70
CA THR A 368 -20.79 -5.30 -0.87
C THR A 368 -20.14 -6.60 -1.34
N ALA A 369 -19.60 -6.67 -2.56
CA ALA A 369 -19.01 -7.88 -3.14
C ALA A 369 -17.53 -7.67 -3.47
N ARG A 370 -16.64 -7.98 -2.52
CA ARG A 370 -15.18 -7.88 -2.73
C ARG A 370 -14.73 -8.79 -3.87
N GLY A 371 -14.52 -8.21 -5.05
CA GLY A 371 -14.07 -8.94 -6.24
C GLY A 371 -15.12 -9.91 -6.80
N GLY A 372 -16.41 -9.77 -6.43
CA GLY A 372 -17.52 -10.49 -7.04
C GLY A 372 -17.92 -9.86 -8.37
N ALA A 373 -16.95 -9.74 -9.28
CA ALA A 373 -17.21 -9.33 -10.65
C ALA A 373 -18.18 -10.33 -11.28
N GLU A 374 -19.21 -9.82 -11.95
CA GLU A 374 -20.07 -10.68 -12.74
C GLU A 374 -19.23 -11.40 -13.80
N ARG A 375 -19.65 -12.61 -14.14
CA ARG A 375 -18.94 -13.44 -15.10
C ARG A 375 -19.94 -14.18 -15.96
N MET A 376 -19.52 -14.42 -17.19
CA MET A 376 -20.22 -15.21 -18.18
C MET A 376 -19.34 -16.39 -18.55
N LEU A 377 -19.93 -17.57 -18.67
CA LEU A 377 -19.22 -18.77 -19.04
C LEU A 377 -19.81 -19.29 -20.34
N PHE A 378 -18.95 -19.69 -21.27
CA PHE A 378 -19.34 -20.19 -22.57
C PHE A 378 -18.62 -21.50 -22.88
N ASN A 379 -19.27 -22.33 -23.69
CA ASN A 379 -18.61 -23.45 -24.34
C ASN A 379 -17.59 -22.90 -25.35
N GLY A 380 -16.33 -23.30 -25.23
CA GLY A 380 -15.24 -22.80 -26.07
C GLY A 380 -15.23 -23.35 -27.50
N VAL A 381 -16.08 -24.33 -27.82
CA VAL A 381 -16.23 -24.88 -29.18
C VAL A 381 -17.48 -24.33 -29.86
N THR A 382 -18.63 -24.38 -29.19
CA THR A 382 -19.90 -23.93 -29.79
C THR A 382 -20.16 -22.43 -29.62
N GLY A 383 -19.55 -21.79 -28.61
CA GLY A 383 -19.86 -20.42 -28.22
C GLY A 383 -21.15 -20.26 -27.42
N GLU A 384 -21.85 -21.34 -27.11
CA GLU A 384 -23.10 -21.28 -26.34
C GLU A 384 -22.84 -20.90 -24.89
N ALA A 385 -23.71 -20.05 -24.33
CA ALA A 385 -23.65 -19.66 -22.93
C ALA A 385 -23.98 -20.86 -22.02
N LEU A 386 -23.12 -21.09 -21.03
CA LEU A 386 -23.32 -22.10 -20.00
C LEU A 386 -23.92 -21.45 -18.76
N GLU A 387 -24.90 -22.12 -18.16
CA GLU A 387 -25.49 -21.65 -16.91
C GLU A 387 -24.47 -21.69 -15.76
N LEU A 388 -24.30 -20.54 -15.11
CA LEU A 388 -23.50 -20.42 -13.90
C LEU A 388 -24.42 -20.59 -12.69
N PRO A 389 -24.03 -21.40 -11.68
CA PRO A 389 -24.73 -21.41 -10.41
C PRO A 389 -24.77 -19.99 -9.84
N ALA A 390 -25.97 -19.53 -9.46
CA ALA A 390 -26.15 -18.22 -8.86
C ALA A 390 -25.17 -18.05 -7.69
N ALA A 391 -24.36 -16.98 -7.71
CA ALA A 391 -23.46 -16.68 -6.62
C ALA A 391 -24.29 -16.44 -5.35
N ARG A 392 -23.99 -17.17 -4.27
CA ARG A 392 -24.66 -16.93 -2.98
C ARG A 392 -24.34 -15.50 -2.54
N PRO A 393 -25.33 -14.69 -2.17
CA PRO A 393 -25.08 -13.33 -1.69
C PRO A 393 -24.21 -13.38 -0.42
N PRO A 394 -23.29 -12.43 -0.25
CA PRO A 394 -22.50 -12.35 0.98
C PRO A 394 -23.41 -12.09 2.19
N SER A 395 -23.06 -12.63 3.36
CA SER A 395 -23.74 -12.31 4.61
C SER A 395 -23.68 -10.81 4.93
N THR A 396 -24.58 -10.30 5.76
CA THR A 396 -24.60 -8.88 6.18
C THR A 396 -23.25 -8.45 6.77
N THR A 397 -22.69 -9.26 7.66
CA THR A 397 -21.38 -9.02 8.28
C THR A 397 -20.27 -8.93 7.23
N ARG A 398 -20.27 -9.84 6.25
CA ARG A 398 -19.28 -9.84 5.17
C ARG A 398 -19.45 -8.65 4.23
N SER A 399 -20.68 -8.21 4.00
CA SER A 399 -20.99 -7.03 3.20
C SER A 399 -20.46 -5.76 3.85
N ILE A 400 -20.66 -5.58 5.16
CA ILE A 400 -20.11 -4.43 5.91
C ILE A 400 -18.59 -4.43 5.83
N TRP A 401 -17.95 -5.57 6.09
CA TRP A 401 -16.49 -5.71 5.99
C TRP A 401 -15.97 -5.40 4.57
N ASN A 402 -16.66 -5.88 3.53
CA ASN A 402 -16.33 -5.61 2.14
C ASN A 402 -16.40 -4.11 1.82
N VAL A 403 -17.42 -3.38 2.30
CA VAL A 403 -17.56 -1.94 2.08
C VAL A 403 -16.33 -1.19 2.60
N PHE A 404 -15.94 -1.41 3.86
CA PHE A 404 -14.78 -0.72 4.43
C PHE A 404 -13.48 -1.02 3.67
N ILE A 405 -13.29 -2.26 3.23
CA ILE A 405 -12.08 -2.67 2.51
C ILE A 405 -12.04 -2.16 1.08
N VAL A 406 -13.15 -2.29 0.35
CA VAL A 406 -13.24 -1.79 -1.03
C VAL A 406 -13.04 -0.28 -1.05
N VAL A 407 -13.56 0.43 -0.03
CA VAL A 407 -13.33 1.86 0.13
C VAL A 407 -11.87 2.19 0.43
N HIS A 408 -11.23 1.45 1.34
CA HIS A 408 -9.81 1.63 1.64
C HIS A 408 -8.92 1.40 0.42
N GLU A 409 -9.12 0.28 -0.27
CA GLU A 409 -8.35 -0.10 -1.46
C GLU A 409 -8.65 0.80 -2.67
N GLY A 410 -9.78 1.51 -2.67
CA GLY A 410 -10.18 2.43 -3.75
C GLY A 410 -10.43 1.75 -5.11
N ARG A 411 -10.65 0.43 -5.15
CA ARG A 411 -10.79 -0.32 -6.43
C ARG A 411 -12.00 0.09 -7.26
N PHE A 412 -13.06 0.55 -6.59
CA PHE A 412 -14.30 1.04 -7.20
C PHE A 412 -14.18 2.49 -7.71
N ALA A 413 -13.07 3.18 -7.41
CA ALA A 413 -12.98 4.62 -7.62
C ALA A 413 -12.83 4.95 -9.11
N THR A 414 -13.86 5.61 -9.65
CA THR A 414 -13.77 6.35 -10.92
C THR A 414 -12.65 7.39 -10.85
N PRO A 415 -12.16 7.92 -11.98
CA PRO A 415 -11.03 8.86 -11.98
C PRO A 415 -11.21 10.03 -10.99
N ALA A 416 -12.39 10.65 -10.94
CA ALA A 416 -12.69 11.76 -10.03
C ALA A 416 -12.62 11.36 -8.55
N VAL A 417 -13.25 10.23 -8.17
CA VAL A 417 -13.22 9.72 -6.79
C VAL A 417 -11.79 9.37 -6.37
N ARG A 418 -11.01 8.81 -7.29
CA ARG A 418 -9.61 8.44 -7.03
C ARG A 418 -8.74 9.66 -6.74
N TRP A 419 -8.92 10.75 -7.50
CA TRP A 419 -8.25 12.02 -7.21
C TRP A 419 -8.66 12.59 -5.86
N LEU A 420 -9.95 12.50 -5.50
CA LEU A 420 -10.42 12.91 -4.17
C LEU A 420 -9.75 12.09 -3.07
N LEU A 421 -9.65 10.77 -3.21
CA LEU A 421 -8.97 9.90 -2.25
C LEU A 421 -7.47 10.22 -2.14
N PHE A 422 -6.81 10.44 -3.28
CA PHE A 422 -5.41 10.85 -3.34
C PHE A 422 -5.16 12.19 -2.65
N LEU A 423 -5.94 13.23 -2.99
CA LEU A 423 -5.82 14.55 -2.37
C LEU A 423 -6.12 14.48 -0.87
N SER A 424 -7.10 13.67 -0.47
CA SER A 424 -7.40 13.44 0.96
C SER A 424 -6.22 12.80 1.69
N GLY A 425 -5.53 11.85 1.05
CA GLY A 425 -4.27 11.27 1.53
C GLY A 425 -3.13 12.28 1.62
N VAL A 426 -2.97 13.15 0.62
CA VAL A 426 -1.97 14.23 0.64
C VAL A 426 -2.24 15.22 1.77
N ILE A 427 -3.50 15.62 1.96
CA ILE A 427 -3.91 16.49 3.08
C ILE A 427 -3.60 15.83 4.43
N GLY A 428 -3.84 14.52 4.57
CA GLY A 428 -3.45 13.77 5.77
C GLY A 428 -1.94 13.73 6.01
N ALA A 429 -1.14 13.53 4.96
CA ALA A 429 0.32 13.62 5.06
C ALA A 429 0.77 15.01 5.52
N LEU A 430 0.19 16.08 4.96
CA LEU A 430 0.46 17.46 5.36
C LEU A 430 0.01 17.76 6.81
N MET A 431 -1.11 17.20 7.25
CA MET A 431 -1.57 17.29 8.64
C MET A 431 -0.54 16.67 9.60
N ILE A 432 -0.01 15.48 9.27
CA ILE A 432 1.02 14.82 10.07
C ILE A 432 2.32 15.64 10.07
N ALA A 433 2.79 16.06 8.89
CA ALA A 433 4.01 16.86 8.75
C ALA A 433 3.91 18.19 9.51
N SER A 434 2.78 18.88 9.43
CA SER A 434 2.54 20.12 10.19
C SER A 434 2.51 19.88 11.69
N GLY A 435 1.95 18.76 12.17
CA GLY A 435 1.99 18.37 13.59
C GLY A 435 3.41 18.15 14.11
N LEU A 436 4.24 17.43 13.33
CA LEU A 436 5.67 17.22 13.63
C LEU A 436 6.45 18.53 13.72
N VAL A 437 6.21 19.46 12.80
CA VAL A 437 6.84 20.79 12.82
C VAL A 437 6.31 21.65 13.97
N LEU A 438 5.00 21.61 14.24
CA LEU A 438 4.36 22.35 15.32
C LEU A 438 4.89 21.95 16.70
N TRP A 439 5.29 20.69 16.88
CA TRP A 439 5.92 20.22 18.12
C TRP A 439 7.21 20.99 18.43
N LEU A 440 8.04 21.26 17.41
CA LEU A 440 9.26 22.05 17.53
C LEU A 440 8.95 23.53 17.78
N VAL A 441 8.04 24.11 16.98
CA VAL A 441 7.63 25.52 17.10
C VAL A 441 7.04 25.82 18.48
N SER A 442 6.29 24.87 19.04
CA SER A 442 5.66 24.99 20.35
C SER A 442 6.65 25.06 21.51
N ARG A 443 7.90 24.62 21.31
CA ARG A 443 8.97 24.56 22.32
C ARG A 443 10.07 25.60 22.10
N GLN A 444 9.86 26.58 21.22
CA GLN A 444 10.84 27.65 20.99
C GLN A 444 11.17 28.46 22.25
N LYS A 445 10.16 28.74 23.10
CA LYS A 445 10.38 29.48 24.36
C LYS A 445 11.22 28.69 25.37
N GLU A 446 10.94 27.40 25.48
CA GLU A 446 11.71 26.47 26.33
C GLU A 446 13.17 26.40 25.87
N ARG A 447 13.41 26.34 24.56
CA ARG A 447 14.77 26.38 23.98
C ARG A 447 15.48 27.70 24.25
N ALA A 448 14.78 28.82 24.10
CA ALA A 448 15.33 30.14 24.37
C ALA A 448 15.72 30.27 25.85
N ALA A 449 14.90 29.74 26.77
CA ALA A 449 15.20 29.73 28.20
C ALA A 449 16.40 28.85 28.56
N LEU A 450 16.59 27.72 27.87
CA LEU A 450 17.71 26.81 28.11
C LEU A 450 19.06 27.30 27.54
N GLY A 451 19.06 28.28 26.62
CA GLY A 451 20.28 28.81 25.99
C GLY A 451 21.07 27.81 25.11
N ARG A 452 20.63 26.54 25.03
CA ARG A 452 21.25 25.45 24.26
C ARG A 452 20.18 24.59 23.60
N LEU A 453 20.55 23.87 22.54
CA LEU A 453 19.64 22.92 21.87
C LEU A 453 19.73 21.53 22.53
N PRO A 454 18.67 21.02 23.19
CA PRO A 454 18.66 19.66 23.74
C PRO A 454 18.86 18.60 22.65
N ARG A 455 19.53 17.48 22.98
CA ARG A 455 19.77 16.37 22.02
C ARG A 455 18.47 15.83 21.42
N GLY A 456 17.42 15.65 22.22
CA GLY A 456 16.11 15.21 21.73
C GLY A 456 15.46 16.19 20.75
N HIS A 457 15.66 17.49 20.95
CA HIS A 457 15.17 18.53 20.02
C HIS A 457 15.91 18.49 18.69
N ARG A 458 17.24 18.29 18.72
CA ARG A 458 18.04 18.10 17.51
C ARG A 458 17.65 16.81 16.78
N PHE A 459 17.38 15.73 17.50
CA PHE A 459 16.90 14.48 16.90
C PHE A 459 15.59 14.70 16.12
N VAL A 460 14.59 15.34 16.73
CA VAL A 460 13.32 15.66 16.04
C VAL A 460 13.53 16.59 14.84
N GLU A 461 14.44 17.57 14.93
CA GLU A 461 14.78 18.42 13.80
C GLU A 461 15.32 17.64 12.60
N VAL A 462 16.24 16.70 12.85
CA VAL A 462 16.86 15.86 11.81
C VAL A 462 15.83 14.90 11.23
N MET A 463 15.08 14.20 12.09
CA MET A 463 14.03 13.28 11.67
C MET A 463 12.93 13.96 10.86
N ASN A 464 12.50 15.17 11.24
CA ASN A 464 11.47 15.89 10.50
C ASN A 464 11.93 16.23 9.07
N VAL A 465 13.17 16.69 8.91
CA VAL A 465 13.74 16.99 7.58
C VAL A 465 13.83 15.71 6.73
N ALA A 466 14.42 14.65 7.29
CA ALA A 466 14.62 13.38 6.59
C ALA A 466 13.31 12.64 6.27
N ALA A 467 12.35 12.67 7.18
CA ALA A 467 11.05 12.01 6.98
C ALA A 467 10.17 12.76 5.98
N VAL A 468 10.17 14.11 6.02
CA VAL A 468 9.29 14.92 5.16
C VAL A 468 9.94 15.24 3.83
N ALA A 469 11.04 16.00 3.82
CA ALA A 469 11.71 16.36 2.57
C ALA A 469 12.53 15.18 2.01
N GLY A 470 13.21 14.43 2.88
CA GLY A 470 14.03 13.30 2.48
C GLY A 470 13.24 12.16 1.81
N LEU A 471 12.03 11.86 2.31
CA LEU A 471 11.17 10.86 1.65
C LEU A 471 10.75 11.29 0.24
N MET A 472 10.43 12.58 0.05
CA MET A 472 10.08 13.10 -1.29
C MET A 472 11.27 12.98 -2.25
N ILE A 473 12.49 13.25 -1.79
CA ILE A 473 13.71 13.01 -2.56
C ILE A 473 13.89 11.53 -2.87
N ALA A 474 13.68 10.64 -1.90
CA ALA A 474 13.83 9.21 -2.09
C ALA A 474 12.84 8.66 -3.14
N ILE A 475 11.58 9.12 -3.11
CA ILE A 475 10.57 8.75 -4.12
C ILE A 475 10.97 9.27 -5.50
N ALA A 476 11.43 10.52 -5.62
CA ALA A 476 11.94 11.02 -6.90
C ALA A 476 13.14 10.19 -7.36
N GLY A 477 14.11 9.96 -6.47
CA GLY A 477 15.31 9.15 -6.72
C GLY A 477 15.00 7.73 -7.18
N TYR A 478 13.92 7.12 -6.68
CA TYR A 478 13.42 5.82 -7.15
C TYR A 478 13.00 5.85 -8.63
N PHE A 479 12.32 6.90 -9.07
CA PHE A 479 11.97 7.10 -10.48
C PHE A 479 13.19 7.35 -11.37
N TRP A 480 14.18 8.09 -10.86
CA TRP A 480 15.46 8.26 -11.55
C TRP A 480 16.26 6.96 -11.66
N ALA A 481 16.33 6.17 -10.58
CA ALA A 481 17.00 4.88 -10.56
C ALA A 481 16.42 3.93 -11.60
N ASN A 482 15.09 3.95 -11.79
CA ASN A 482 14.43 3.17 -12.83
C ASN A 482 14.88 3.54 -14.26
N ARG A 483 15.44 4.73 -14.51
CA ARG A 483 15.98 5.09 -15.83
C ARG A 483 17.47 4.76 -15.97
N PHE A 484 18.23 4.84 -14.90
CA PHE A 484 19.67 4.58 -14.94
C PHE A 484 20.05 3.10 -14.77
N ILE A 485 19.22 2.30 -14.10
CA ILE A 485 19.47 0.87 -13.98
C ILE A 485 19.14 0.18 -15.31
N PRO A 486 20.09 -0.54 -15.93
CA PRO A 486 19.89 -1.26 -17.19
C PRO A 486 18.65 -2.17 -17.17
N ALA A 487 17.99 -2.35 -18.31
CA ALA A 487 16.74 -3.12 -18.41
C ALA A 487 16.95 -4.62 -18.15
N ASP A 488 18.13 -5.14 -18.48
CA ASP A 488 18.58 -6.53 -18.35
C ASP A 488 19.30 -6.82 -17.02
N ALA A 489 19.40 -5.83 -16.12
CA ALA A 489 20.08 -5.99 -14.85
C ALA A 489 19.47 -7.12 -14.00
N VAL A 490 20.34 -7.98 -13.45
CA VAL A 490 19.92 -9.06 -12.55
C VAL A 490 19.36 -8.47 -11.26
N ASP A 491 18.20 -8.97 -10.82
CA ASP A 491 17.51 -8.51 -9.61
C ASP A 491 17.23 -6.99 -9.58
N ARG A 492 16.93 -6.43 -10.75
CA ARG A 492 16.65 -5.01 -10.98
C ARG A 492 15.65 -4.42 -9.98
N ASN A 493 14.59 -5.15 -9.67
CA ASN A 493 13.55 -4.70 -8.73
C ASN A 493 14.15 -4.35 -7.35
N ASN A 494 15.04 -5.20 -6.82
CA ASN A 494 15.68 -4.94 -5.53
C ASN A 494 16.71 -3.82 -5.63
N GLN A 495 17.37 -3.64 -6.78
CA GLN A 495 18.26 -2.49 -7.00
C GLN A 495 17.51 -1.16 -6.98
N GLU A 496 16.33 -1.07 -7.61
CA GLU A 496 15.49 0.12 -7.54
C GLU A 496 15.11 0.46 -6.08
N ILE A 497 14.72 -0.57 -5.32
CA ILE A 497 14.33 -0.41 -3.92
C ILE A 497 15.53 -0.05 -3.04
N PHE A 498 16.69 -0.65 -3.28
CA PHE A 498 17.92 -0.30 -2.59
C PHE A 498 18.28 1.17 -2.85
N ALA A 499 18.20 1.64 -4.10
CA ALA A 499 18.45 3.04 -4.43
C ALA A 499 17.53 3.99 -3.67
N PHE A 500 16.23 3.65 -3.55
CA PHE A 500 15.28 4.40 -2.72
C PHE A 500 15.77 4.53 -1.27
N PHE A 501 16.12 3.43 -0.60
CA PHE A 501 16.56 3.47 0.80
C PHE A 501 17.94 4.10 0.98
N ALA A 502 18.86 3.90 0.04
CA ALA A 502 20.17 4.53 0.06
C ALA A 502 20.05 6.06 -0.03
N ILE A 503 19.24 6.56 -0.98
CA ILE A 503 18.97 7.99 -1.12
C ILE A 503 18.29 8.52 0.14
N TRP A 504 17.31 7.79 0.69
CA TRP A 504 16.66 8.22 1.93
C TRP A 504 17.64 8.29 3.11
N GLY A 505 18.52 7.29 3.27
CA GLY A 505 19.59 7.30 4.26
C GLY A 505 20.58 8.46 4.07
N LEU A 506 20.95 8.79 2.83
CA LEU A 506 21.78 9.94 2.53
C LEU A 506 21.12 11.27 2.92
N THR A 507 19.80 11.41 2.71
CA THR A 507 19.07 12.60 3.17
C THR A 507 19.05 12.70 4.70
N LEU A 508 19.03 11.57 5.40
CA LEU A 508 19.13 11.56 6.86
C LEU A 508 20.52 12.01 7.34
N VAL A 509 21.58 11.46 6.75
CA VAL A 509 22.97 11.86 7.05
C VAL A 509 23.16 13.35 6.76
N HIS A 510 22.69 13.82 5.61
CA HIS A 510 22.70 15.24 5.25
C HIS A 510 22.00 16.11 6.30
N ALA A 511 20.79 15.73 6.72
CA ALA A 511 20.04 16.49 7.74
C ALA A 511 20.77 16.53 9.09
N ALA A 512 21.48 15.46 9.46
CA ALA A 512 22.28 15.40 10.68
C ALA A 512 23.48 16.35 10.64
N LEU A 513 24.15 16.45 9.48
CA LEU A 513 25.36 17.25 9.29
C LEU A 513 25.09 18.74 9.03
N ARG A 514 23.92 19.10 8.51
CA ARG A 514 23.59 20.48 8.13
C ARG A 514 22.81 21.23 9.23
N PRO A 515 22.96 22.57 9.33
CA PRO A 515 22.09 23.39 10.16
C PRO A 515 20.61 23.22 9.77
N HIS A 516 19.70 23.18 10.74
CA HIS A 516 18.30 22.80 10.52
C HIS A 516 17.61 23.58 9.38
N LYS A 517 17.74 24.91 9.35
CA LYS A 517 17.15 25.74 8.28
C LYS A 517 17.75 25.45 6.90
N ARG A 518 19.07 25.26 6.81
CA ARG A 518 19.75 24.95 5.54
C ARG A 518 19.37 23.57 5.02
N ALA A 519 19.30 22.59 5.92
CA ALA A 519 18.89 21.22 5.58
C ALA A 519 17.51 21.18 4.90
N TRP A 520 16.53 21.94 5.42
CA TRP A 520 15.22 22.09 4.77
C TRP A 520 15.32 22.68 3.38
N ILE A 521 16.00 23.81 3.21
CA ILE A 521 16.08 24.53 1.93
C ILE A 521 16.77 23.65 0.88
N GLU A 522 17.91 23.05 1.24
CA GLU A 522 18.71 22.21 0.35
C GLU A 522 17.94 20.97 -0.10
N GLN A 523 17.27 20.27 0.83
CA GLN A 523 16.49 19.08 0.47
C GLN A 523 15.23 19.41 -0.32
N LEU A 524 14.49 20.47 0.05
CA LEU A 524 13.31 20.87 -0.71
C LEU A 524 13.69 21.33 -2.13
N ALA A 525 14.81 22.06 -2.30
CA ALA A 525 15.31 22.46 -3.61
C ALA A 525 15.80 21.27 -4.43
N ALA A 526 16.54 20.33 -3.82
CA ALA A 526 16.99 19.11 -4.50
C ALA A 526 15.80 18.25 -4.95
N GLY A 527 14.80 18.05 -4.07
CA GLY A 527 13.57 17.35 -4.41
C GLY A 527 12.81 18.06 -5.54
N ALA A 528 12.68 19.38 -5.49
CA ALA A 528 12.04 20.16 -6.54
C ALA A 528 12.74 19.98 -7.90
N ALA A 529 14.08 20.03 -7.94
CA ALA A 529 14.85 19.81 -9.15
C ALA A 529 14.65 18.39 -9.71
N LEU A 530 14.70 17.36 -8.84
CA LEU A 530 14.49 15.97 -9.26
C LEU A 530 13.11 15.75 -9.87
N TYR A 531 12.05 16.30 -9.28
CA TYR A 531 10.69 16.19 -9.80
C TYR A 531 10.47 17.02 -11.07
N LEU A 532 11.03 18.23 -11.14
CA LEU A 532 10.92 19.12 -12.30
C LEU A 532 11.48 18.47 -13.57
N LEU A 533 12.55 17.69 -13.39
CA LEU A 533 13.28 17.04 -14.48
C LEU A 533 12.74 15.66 -14.85
N LEU A 534 11.76 15.10 -14.12
CA LEU A 534 11.18 13.79 -14.46
C LEU A 534 10.56 13.73 -15.87
N PRO A 535 9.78 14.73 -16.34
CA PRO A 535 9.22 14.68 -17.71
C PRO A 535 10.30 14.76 -18.79
N VAL A 536 11.39 15.50 -18.52
CA VAL A 536 12.55 15.59 -19.42
C VAL A 536 13.27 14.25 -19.45
N LEU A 537 13.54 13.66 -18.28
CA LEU A 537 14.13 12.34 -18.15
C LEU A 537 13.28 11.28 -18.88
N ASN A 538 11.96 11.33 -18.75
CA ASN A 538 11.05 10.40 -19.42
C ASN A 538 11.26 10.42 -20.94
N GLY A 539 11.29 11.62 -21.54
CA GLY A 539 11.55 11.79 -22.96
C GLY A 539 12.95 11.34 -23.40
N LEU A 540 13.99 11.65 -22.62
CA LEU A 540 15.37 11.28 -22.93
C LEU A 540 15.66 9.78 -22.75
N SER A 541 14.86 9.08 -21.96
CA SER A 541 15.04 7.66 -21.62
C SER A 541 14.16 6.71 -22.45
N GLY A 542 13.65 7.18 -23.59
CA GLY A 542 12.85 6.40 -24.53
C GLY A 542 11.35 6.37 -24.23
N GLY A 543 10.88 7.09 -23.20
CA GLY A 543 9.46 7.27 -22.94
C GLY A 543 8.84 8.39 -23.77
N ALA A 544 7.50 8.43 -23.85
CA ALA A 544 6.80 9.54 -24.49
C ALA A 544 7.03 10.88 -23.76
N HIS A 545 7.42 11.92 -24.50
CA HIS A 545 7.48 13.29 -23.99
C HIS A 545 6.10 13.77 -23.49
N LEU A 546 6.08 14.69 -22.53
CA LEU A 546 4.84 15.26 -21.99
C LEU A 546 3.94 15.86 -23.10
N ALA A 547 4.52 16.66 -24.01
CA ALA A 547 3.76 17.24 -25.12
C ALA A 547 3.11 16.15 -25.99
N ARG A 548 3.88 15.13 -26.38
CA ARG A 548 3.36 14.00 -27.17
C ARG A 548 2.26 13.26 -26.40
N SER A 549 2.46 12.97 -25.12
CA SER A 549 1.49 12.26 -24.28
C SER A 549 0.17 13.01 -24.13
N LEU A 550 0.21 14.35 -24.07
CA LEU A 550 -0.99 15.20 -24.03
C LEU A 550 -1.74 15.17 -25.37
N PHE A 551 -1.03 15.33 -26.49
CA PHE A 551 -1.64 15.37 -27.82
C PHE A 551 -2.11 14.00 -28.32
N SER A 552 -1.45 12.91 -27.92
CA SER A 552 -1.83 11.53 -28.28
C SER A 552 -2.88 10.93 -27.35
N GLY A 553 -3.35 11.67 -26.33
CA GLY A 553 -4.35 11.19 -25.38
C GLY A 553 -3.82 10.15 -24.38
N HIS A 554 -2.51 10.03 -24.19
CA HIS A 554 -1.88 9.10 -23.24
C HIS A 554 -1.91 9.70 -21.82
N TRP A 555 -3.12 9.90 -21.30
CA TRP A 555 -3.39 10.59 -20.04
C TRP A 555 -2.73 9.94 -18.82
N GLN A 556 -2.45 8.64 -18.86
CA GLN A 556 -1.80 7.92 -17.75
C GLN A 556 -0.35 8.40 -17.54
N VAL A 557 0.39 8.60 -18.63
CA VAL A 557 1.77 9.12 -18.59
C VAL A 557 1.76 10.64 -18.36
N ALA A 558 0.88 11.36 -19.08
CA ALA A 558 0.79 12.82 -18.95
C ALA A 558 0.39 13.26 -17.54
N SER A 559 -0.56 12.57 -16.90
CA SER A 559 -0.99 12.91 -15.53
C SER A 559 0.13 12.70 -14.51
N PHE A 560 0.97 11.67 -14.66
CA PHE A 560 2.14 11.49 -13.81
C PHE A 560 3.11 12.67 -13.95
N ASP A 561 3.46 13.05 -15.18
CA ASP A 561 4.37 14.16 -15.46
C ASP A 561 3.82 15.49 -14.91
N LEU A 562 2.52 15.75 -15.05
CA LEU A 562 1.86 16.93 -14.49
C LEU A 562 1.90 16.96 -12.95
N VAL A 563 1.69 15.81 -12.28
CA VAL A 563 1.82 15.72 -10.82
C VAL A 563 3.26 15.91 -10.37
N ALA A 564 4.23 15.40 -11.12
CA ALA A 564 5.65 15.64 -10.84
C ALA A 564 5.96 17.15 -10.90
N LEU A 565 5.50 17.85 -11.94
CA LEU A 565 5.67 19.30 -12.07
C LEU A 565 4.96 20.08 -10.95
N ALA A 566 3.74 19.69 -10.59
CA ALA A 566 3.00 20.31 -9.49
C ALA A 566 3.71 20.09 -8.14
N THR A 567 4.27 18.89 -7.93
CA THR A 567 5.07 18.57 -6.73
C THR A 567 6.36 19.38 -6.70
N ALA A 568 7.05 19.53 -7.84
CA ALA A 568 8.23 20.38 -7.95
C ALA A 568 7.93 21.84 -7.60
N ALA A 569 6.84 22.39 -8.13
CA ALA A 569 6.39 23.74 -7.84
C ALA A 569 6.06 23.92 -6.35
N ALA A 570 5.37 22.95 -5.73
CA ALA A 570 5.04 22.98 -4.30
C ALA A 570 6.30 22.93 -3.41
N LEU A 571 7.26 22.06 -3.75
CA LEU A 571 8.54 21.96 -3.03
C LEU A 571 9.38 23.23 -3.18
N LEU A 572 9.47 23.79 -4.39
CA LEU A 572 10.20 25.03 -4.65
C LEU A 572 9.56 26.22 -3.93
N PHE A 573 8.24 26.33 -3.97
CA PHE A 573 7.49 27.33 -3.21
C PHE A 573 7.80 27.21 -1.72
N THR A 574 7.78 26.00 -1.17
CA THR A 574 8.06 25.76 0.24
C THR A 574 9.51 26.12 0.59
N ALA A 575 10.49 25.73 -0.26
CA ALA A 575 11.90 26.09 -0.09
C ALA A 575 12.08 27.61 -0.05
N ASN A 576 11.45 28.33 -0.99
CA ASN A 576 11.51 29.79 -1.06
C ASN A 576 10.90 30.45 0.20
N ARG A 577 9.75 29.94 0.66
CA ARG A 577 9.10 30.43 1.88
C ARG A 577 9.94 30.20 3.13
N VAL A 578 10.62 29.06 3.23
CA VAL A 578 11.54 28.77 4.35
C VAL A 578 12.80 29.65 4.26
N HIS A 579 13.36 29.85 3.06
CA HIS A 579 14.53 30.69 2.84
C HIS A 579 14.30 32.13 3.34
N HIS A 580 13.20 32.75 2.90
CA HIS A 580 12.82 34.12 3.29
C HIS A 580 12.18 34.25 4.67
N HIS A 581 11.98 33.16 5.41
CA HIS A 581 11.43 33.25 6.76
C HIS A 581 12.47 33.84 7.73
N VAL A 582 12.15 35.01 8.28
CA VAL A 582 12.89 35.67 9.36
C VAL A 582 12.07 35.52 10.66
N PRO A 583 12.61 34.90 11.72
CA PRO A 583 11.97 34.85 13.01
C PRO A 583 11.74 36.29 13.52
N ARG A 584 10.49 36.69 13.75
CA ARG A 584 10.22 38.01 14.35
C ARG A 584 10.69 38.00 15.81
N PRO A 585 11.49 38.98 16.27
CA PRO A 585 11.84 39.10 17.67
C PRO A 585 10.58 39.31 18.51
N ASP A 586 10.52 38.66 19.68
CA ASP A 586 9.36 38.69 20.57
C ASP A 586 9.23 40.12 21.14
N ARG A 587 8.25 40.89 20.64
CA ARG A 587 8.06 42.33 20.94
C ARG A 587 7.70 42.63 22.40
N LYS A 588 7.74 41.64 23.30
CA LYS A 588 7.42 41.77 24.72
C LYS A 588 8.61 42.11 25.62
N GLY A 589 9.85 42.03 25.13
CA GLY A 589 11.04 42.44 25.90
C GLY A 589 11.31 43.95 25.89
N ALA A 590 10.74 44.71 24.95
CA ALA A 590 11.08 46.12 24.74
C ALA A 590 10.19 47.13 25.49
N LYS A 591 9.26 46.67 26.35
CA LYS A 591 8.36 47.54 27.14
C LYS A 591 8.60 47.48 28.65
N ALA A 592 9.67 46.83 29.10
CA ALA A 592 9.94 46.65 30.52
C ALA A 592 11.06 47.56 31.08
N ASN A 593 11.49 48.61 30.37
CA ASN A 593 12.62 49.41 30.86
C ASN A 593 12.64 50.90 30.47
N THR A 594 11.48 51.57 30.34
CA THR A 594 11.46 53.01 30.04
C THR A 594 10.38 53.84 30.75
N ASP A 595 9.74 53.34 31.81
CA ASP A 595 8.84 54.18 32.63
C ASP A 595 9.25 54.11 34.10
N GLU A 596 10.34 54.79 34.45
CA GLU A 596 10.49 55.39 35.77
C GLU A 596 11.39 56.64 35.66
N PRO A 597 10.82 57.82 35.88
CA PRO A 597 11.55 58.86 36.60
C PRO A 597 10.74 59.41 37.77
N ALA A 598 11.33 59.29 38.95
CA ALA A 598 11.43 60.28 40.02
C ALA A 598 10.20 61.16 40.35
N GLU A 599 9.45 60.79 41.40
CA GLU A 599 8.74 61.76 42.24
C GLU A 599 8.51 61.19 43.64
N LEU A 600 9.49 61.34 44.54
CA LEU A 600 9.35 61.12 45.99
C LEU A 600 10.46 61.92 46.71
N ALA A 601 10.34 63.24 46.69
CA ALA A 601 11.08 64.13 47.59
C ALA A 601 10.40 65.51 47.64
N ALA A 602 9.39 65.67 48.51
CA ALA A 602 9.06 66.90 49.25
C ALA A 602 7.64 66.80 49.82
N GLU A 603 7.52 66.53 51.12
CA GLU A 603 6.50 67.12 52.02
C GLU A 603 6.72 66.57 53.44
N SER A 604 7.62 67.22 54.17
CA SER A 604 7.65 67.22 55.64
C SER A 604 8.28 68.52 56.13
N THR A 605 7.48 69.58 56.14
CA THR A 605 7.56 70.72 57.08
C THR A 605 6.21 71.42 57.07
#